data_AF-A0AB38P5G7-F1
#
_entry.id   AF-A0AB38P5G7-F1
#
_cell.length_a   1.000
_cell.length_b   1.000
_cell.length_c   1.000
_cell.angle_alpha   90.00
_cell.angle_beta   90.00
_cell.angle_gamma   90.00
#
_symmetry.space_group_name_H-M   'P 1'
#
loop_
_entity.id
_entity.type
_entity.pdbx_description
1 polymer ?
#
loop_
_entity_poly.entity_id
_entity_poly.type
_entity_poly.pdbx_seq_one_letter_code
_entity_poly.pdbx_strand_id
1 'polypeptide(L)'
;MSVNTETSPAQGQTTVLEKDGVYASLFEKINLAPASSLGDINAFLDDAALSDAPAGERLTAAMQVFMDCIRKSGQQVEKLDKTLIDHHIAELDYQISRQLDAVMHHEAFQKVESLWRGLQQLVDNTDYR
;
A
#
# COMPACT_ATOMS: atom_id res chain seq x y z
N MET A 1 -36.73 -18.46 23.36
CA MET A 1 -36.70 -17.03 23.74
C MET A 1 -35.36 -16.81 24.43
N SER A 2 -34.45 -16.05 23.81
CA SER A 2 -33.53 -15.11 24.46
C SER A 2 -32.47 -14.70 23.46
N VAL A 3 -32.59 -13.44 23.06
CA VAL A 3 -31.66 -12.66 22.25
C VAL A 3 -30.63 -12.09 23.21
N ASN A 4 -29.34 -12.28 22.95
CA ASN A 4 -28.30 -11.49 23.61
C ASN A 4 -27.48 -10.79 22.52
N THR A 5 -27.80 -9.52 22.31
CA THR A 5 -26.98 -8.53 21.65
C THR A 5 -26.04 -7.92 22.67
N GLU A 6 -24.73 -8.04 22.46
CA GLU A 6 -23.75 -7.11 23.04
C GLU A 6 -22.78 -6.65 21.95
N THR A 7 -22.55 -5.35 21.96
CA THR A 7 -21.83 -4.56 20.96
C THR A 7 -20.57 -3.97 21.60
N SER A 8 -19.46 -4.01 20.85
CA SER A 8 -18.20 -3.23 20.99
C SER A 8 -17.05 -3.78 21.87
N PRO A 9 -15.76 -3.42 21.59
CA PRO A 9 -15.22 -2.60 20.48
C PRO A 9 -14.21 -3.33 19.57
N ALA A 10 -13.96 -2.72 18.41
CA ALA A 10 -13.06 -3.16 17.36
C ALA A 10 -11.59 -3.27 17.81
N GLN A 11 -11.05 -4.49 17.78
CA GLN A 11 -9.62 -4.74 17.57
C GLN A 11 -9.51 -5.52 16.26
N GLY A 12 -8.77 -4.97 15.30
CA GLY A 12 -8.61 -5.52 13.95
C GLY A 12 -7.78 -6.80 13.94
N GLN A 13 -8.35 -7.89 14.45
CA GLN A 13 -7.89 -9.24 14.20
C GLN A 13 -8.84 -9.88 13.20
N THR A 14 -8.49 -9.83 11.92
CA THR A 14 -9.10 -10.68 10.91
C THR A 14 -8.54 -12.09 11.08
N THR A 15 -9.19 -12.90 11.93
CA THR A 15 -8.89 -14.34 12.00
C THR A 15 -9.42 -15.01 10.74
N VAL A 16 -8.52 -15.31 9.80
CA VAL A 16 -8.86 -16.15 8.63
C VAL A 16 -8.84 -17.60 9.08
N LEU A 17 -9.94 -18.06 9.69
CA LEU A 17 -10.20 -19.48 9.90
C LEU A 17 -11.31 -19.93 8.95
N GLU A 18 -10.93 -20.62 7.88
CA GLU A 18 -11.66 -21.80 7.41
C GLU A 18 -10.78 -22.62 6.47
N LYS A 19 -10.59 -23.90 6.81
CA LYS A 19 -9.84 -24.91 6.03
C LYS A 19 -10.46 -25.22 4.65
N ASP A 20 -11.62 -24.63 4.35
CA ASP A 20 -12.39 -24.80 3.10
C ASP A 20 -12.69 -23.47 2.37
N GLY A 21 -11.99 -22.38 2.71
CA GLY A 21 -12.22 -21.08 2.08
C GLY A 21 -11.70 -20.99 0.64
N VAL A 22 -12.41 -20.26 -0.23
CA VAL A 22 -11.96 -19.90 -1.60
C VAL A 22 -10.52 -19.35 -1.59
N TYR A 23 -10.17 -18.62 -0.54
CA TYR A 23 -8.83 -18.10 -0.29
C TYR A 23 -7.77 -19.21 -0.15
N ALA A 24 -8.03 -20.24 0.65
CA ALA A 24 -7.12 -21.38 0.83
C ALA A 24 -6.95 -22.17 -0.48
N SER A 25 -8.03 -22.37 -1.24
CA SER A 25 -7.99 -23.07 -2.54
C SER A 25 -7.19 -22.31 -3.61
N LEU A 26 -7.24 -20.96 -3.61
CA LEU A 26 -6.42 -20.14 -4.51
C LEU A 26 -4.93 -20.25 -4.17
N PHE A 27 -4.59 -20.26 -2.88
CA PHE A 27 -3.21 -20.42 -2.40
C PHE A 27 -2.64 -21.81 -2.73
N GLU A 28 -3.45 -22.86 -2.58
CA GLU A 28 -3.09 -24.22 -2.97
C GLU A 28 -2.78 -24.31 -4.48
N LYS A 29 -3.61 -23.68 -5.33
CA LYS A 29 -3.40 -23.64 -6.79
C LYS A 29 -2.08 -22.97 -7.21
N ILE A 30 -1.57 -22.04 -6.41
CA ILE A 30 -0.30 -21.35 -6.66
C ILE A 30 0.88 -21.96 -5.87
N ASN A 31 0.69 -23.08 -5.17
CA ASN A 31 1.68 -23.74 -4.31
C ASN A 31 2.23 -22.85 -3.18
N LEU A 32 1.39 -21.99 -2.61
CA LEU A 32 1.75 -21.18 -1.44
C LEU A 32 0.90 -21.58 -0.23
N ALA A 33 1.46 -21.42 0.98
CA ALA A 33 0.70 -21.55 2.21
C ALA A 33 0.01 -20.21 2.54
N PRO A 34 -1.29 -20.19 2.89
CA PRO A 34 -1.95 -18.99 3.36
C PRO A 34 -1.35 -18.55 4.70
N ALA A 35 -1.22 -17.24 4.92
CA ALA A 35 -0.69 -16.73 6.18
C ALA A 35 -1.66 -16.98 7.34
N SER A 36 -1.15 -17.47 8.47
CA SER A 36 -1.92 -17.83 9.66
C SER A 36 -2.39 -16.62 10.48
N SER A 37 -1.72 -15.48 10.34
CA SER A 37 -2.05 -14.22 11.00
C SER A 37 -1.39 -13.08 10.23
N LEU A 38 -2.08 -11.96 10.07
CA LEU A 38 -1.50 -10.78 9.43
C LEU A 38 -0.96 -9.82 10.50
N GLY A 39 0.32 -9.46 10.38
CA GLY A 39 0.89 -8.35 11.13
C GLY A 39 0.39 -6.99 10.61
N ASP A 40 0.82 -5.91 11.27
CA ASP A 40 0.57 -4.55 10.76
C ASP A 40 1.20 -4.39 9.37
N ILE A 41 0.48 -3.78 8.42
CA ILE A 41 0.97 -3.49 7.07
C ILE A 41 2.26 -2.68 7.11
N ASN A 42 2.44 -1.89 8.17
CA ASN A 42 3.63 -1.09 8.40
C ASN A 42 4.92 -1.92 8.53
N ALA A 43 4.81 -3.22 8.84
CA ALA A 43 5.94 -4.14 8.84
C ALA A 43 6.58 -4.32 7.44
N PHE A 44 5.84 -3.99 6.37
CA PHE A 44 6.28 -4.13 4.98
C PHE A 44 6.75 -2.81 4.34
N LEU A 45 6.90 -1.73 5.11
CA LEU A 45 7.40 -0.45 4.59
C LEU A 45 8.90 -0.47 4.29
N ASP A 46 9.65 -1.36 4.95
CA ASP A 46 11.07 -1.55 4.70
C ASP A 46 11.28 -2.59 3.58
N ASP A 47 12.08 -2.24 2.58
CA ASP A 47 12.32 -3.08 1.38
C ASP A 47 13.01 -4.40 1.75
N ALA A 48 13.94 -4.37 2.72
CA ALA A 48 14.60 -5.59 3.18
C ALA A 48 13.62 -6.50 3.94
N ALA A 49 12.80 -5.93 4.82
CA ALA A 49 11.75 -6.67 5.53
C ALA A 49 10.71 -7.27 4.57
N LEU A 50 10.32 -6.55 3.52
CA LEU A 50 9.41 -7.05 2.49
C LEU A 50 10.05 -8.19 1.69
N SER A 51 11.32 -8.07 1.32
CA SER A 51 12.02 -9.11 0.57
C SER A 51 12.20 -10.40 1.36
N ASP A 52 12.49 -10.30 2.67
CA ASP A 52 12.72 -11.44 3.55
C ASP A 52 11.41 -12.18 3.93
N ALA A 53 10.27 -11.47 3.86
CA ALA A 53 8.98 -12.06 4.16
C ALA A 53 8.58 -13.19 3.20
N PRO A 54 7.96 -14.28 3.71
CA PRO A 54 7.50 -15.37 2.86
C PRO A 54 6.43 -14.89 1.87
N ALA A 55 6.47 -15.43 0.65
CA ALA A 55 5.60 -14.98 -0.44
C ALA A 55 4.11 -15.05 -0.11
N GLY A 56 3.68 -16.03 0.69
CA GLY A 56 2.27 -16.18 1.09
C GLY A 56 1.80 -15.08 2.05
N GLU A 57 2.69 -14.61 2.93
CA GLU A 57 2.40 -13.51 3.84
C GLU A 57 2.31 -12.18 3.10
N ARG A 58 3.27 -11.92 2.20
CA ARG A 58 3.24 -10.74 1.31
C ARG A 58 1.97 -10.68 0.47
N LEU A 59 1.58 -11.81 -0.13
CA LEU A 59 0.38 -11.87 -0.96
C LEU A 59 -0.88 -11.61 -0.13
N THR A 60 -0.95 -12.17 1.09
CA THR A 60 -2.06 -11.94 2.01
C THR A 60 -2.16 -10.47 2.40
N ALA A 61 -1.03 -9.84 2.74
CA ALA A 61 -0.95 -8.42 3.06
C ALA A 61 -1.41 -7.54 1.89
N ALA A 62 -0.87 -7.79 0.69
CA ALA A 62 -1.23 -7.06 -0.51
C ALA A 62 -2.72 -7.20 -0.85
N MET A 63 -3.28 -8.41 -0.74
CA MET A 63 -4.70 -8.66 -0.99
C MET A 63 -5.60 -7.88 -0.01
N GLN A 64 -5.20 -7.77 1.25
CA GLN A 64 -5.95 -7.02 2.24
C GLN A 64 -5.96 -5.52 1.93
N VAL A 65 -4.80 -4.92 1.65
CA VAL A 65 -4.71 -3.51 1.25
C VAL A 65 -5.56 -3.24 0.03
N PHE A 66 -5.47 -4.13 -0.96
CA PHE A 66 -6.24 -3.99 -2.19
C PHE A 66 -7.75 -4.04 -1.93
N MET A 67 -8.21 -4.97 -1.09
CA MET A 67 -9.61 -5.05 -0.68
C MET A 67 -10.06 -3.80 0.09
N ASP A 68 -9.22 -3.26 0.96
CA ASP A 68 -9.52 -2.01 1.68
C ASP A 68 -9.56 -0.80 0.75
N CYS A 69 -8.70 -0.75 -0.27
CA CYS A 69 -8.75 0.26 -1.33
C CYS A 69 -10.08 0.19 -2.12
N ILE A 70 -10.51 -1.00 -2.52
CA ILE A 70 -11.81 -1.20 -3.19
C ILE A 70 -12.98 -0.78 -2.28
N ARG A 71 -12.94 -1.14 -0.99
CA ARG A 71 -14.00 -0.74 -0.05
C ARG A 71 -14.09 0.78 0.09
N LYS A 72 -12.94 1.48 0.10
CA LYS A 72 -12.88 2.94 0.18
C LYS A 72 -13.35 3.62 -1.11
N SER A 73 -13.13 3.01 -2.28
CA SER A 73 -13.60 3.57 -3.56
C SER A 73 -15.12 3.41 -3.73
N GLY A 74 -15.75 2.47 -3.01
CA GLY A 74 -17.21 2.23 -3.08
C GLY A 74 -17.67 1.65 -4.42
N GLN A 75 -16.75 1.21 -5.26
CA GLN A 75 -17.02 0.71 -6.60
C GLN A 75 -17.47 -0.75 -6.54
N GLN A 76 -18.56 -1.09 -7.24
CA GLN A 76 -18.98 -2.49 -7.36
C GLN A 76 -18.03 -3.23 -8.30
N VAL A 77 -17.20 -4.11 -7.74
CA VAL A 77 -16.23 -4.90 -8.49
C VAL A 77 -16.83 -6.26 -8.83
N GLU A 78 -17.13 -6.48 -10.11
CA GLU A 78 -17.62 -7.79 -10.60
C GLU A 78 -16.48 -8.79 -10.79
N LYS A 79 -15.26 -8.32 -11.08
CA LYS A 79 -14.09 -9.15 -11.31
C LYS A 79 -12.80 -8.45 -10.87
N LEU A 80 -11.95 -9.19 -10.16
CA LEU A 80 -10.55 -8.81 -9.96
C LEU A 80 -9.76 -9.10 -11.24
N ASP A 81 -9.40 -8.05 -11.97
CA ASP A 81 -8.56 -8.15 -13.15
C ASP A 81 -7.38 -7.17 -13.07
N LYS A 82 -6.44 -7.33 -14.01
CA LYS A 82 -5.26 -6.47 -14.09
C LYS A 82 -5.66 -5.00 -14.29
N THR A 83 -6.72 -4.73 -15.07
CA THR A 83 -7.11 -3.36 -15.40
C THR A 83 -7.59 -2.58 -14.19
N LEU A 84 -8.30 -3.23 -13.25
CA LEU A 84 -8.69 -2.63 -11.98
C LEU A 84 -7.48 -2.29 -11.11
N ILE A 85 -6.48 -3.16 -11.07
CA ILE A 85 -5.23 -2.90 -10.34
C ILE A 85 -4.50 -1.71 -10.96
N ASP A 86 -4.31 -1.71 -12.28
CA ASP A 86 -3.65 -0.63 -13.01
C ASP A 86 -4.40 0.71 -12.81
N HIS A 87 -5.74 0.69 -12.74
CA HIS A 87 -6.55 1.86 -12.46
C HIS A 87 -6.27 2.45 -11.07
N HIS A 88 -6.25 1.62 -10.02
CA HIS A 88 -5.96 2.08 -8.67
C HIS A 88 -4.50 2.53 -8.50
N ILE A 89 -3.56 1.92 -9.22
CA ILE A 89 -2.17 2.41 -9.27
C ILE A 89 -2.14 3.82 -9.88
N ALA A 90 -2.79 4.04 -11.02
CA ALA A 90 -2.84 5.36 -11.64
C ALA A 90 -3.52 6.42 -10.76
N GLU A 91 -4.54 6.03 -10.01
CA GLU A 91 -5.20 6.92 -9.04
C GLU A 91 -4.25 7.31 -7.89
N LEU A 92 -3.49 6.36 -7.36
CA LEU A 92 -2.47 6.62 -6.34
C LEU A 92 -1.36 7.53 -6.88
N ASP A 93 -0.84 7.24 -8.07
CA ASP A 93 0.18 8.05 -8.73
C ASP A 93 -0.29 9.49 -8.94
N TYR A 94 -1.56 9.66 -9.34
CA TYR A 94 -2.17 10.98 -9.47
C TYR A 94 -2.26 11.72 -8.13
N GLN A 95 -2.65 11.04 -7.05
CA GLN A 95 -2.73 11.64 -5.72
C GLN A 95 -1.35 12.06 -5.20
N ILE A 96 -0.34 11.20 -5.37
CA ILE A 96 1.05 11.47 -5.00
C ILE A 96 1.59 12.65 -5.82
N SER A 97 1.39 12.64 -7.14
CA SER A 97 1.84 13.71 -8.03
C SER A 97 1.24 15.05 -7.64
N ARG A 98 -0.07 15.09 -7.33
CA ARG A 98 -0.74 16.32 -6.89
C ARG A 98 -0.19 16.84 -5.56
N GLN A 99 0.12 15.96 -4.61
CA GLN A 99 0.74 16.36 -3.35
C GLN A 99 2.17 16.86 -3.56
N LEU A 100 2.95 16.16 -4.38
CA LEU A 100 4.29 16.56 -4.74
C LEU A 100 4.29 17.93 -5.43
N ASP A 101 3.40 18.14 -6.39
CA ASP A 101 3.22 19.44 -7.07
C ASP A 101 2.91 20.54 -6.05
N ALA A 102 2.02 20.31 -5.10
CA ALA A 102 1.70 21.29 -4.06
C ALA A 102 2.92 21.63 -3.19
N VAL A 103 3.78 20.65 -2.87
CA VAL A 103 5.02 20.86 -2.11
C VAL A 103 6.07 21.60 -2.95
N MET A 104 6.30 21.16 -4.19
CA MET A 104 7.29 21.73 -5.10
C MET A 104 6.96 23.17 -5.51
N HIS A 105 5.68 23.50 -5.64
CA HIS A 105 5.22 24.85 -5.97
C HIS A 105 5.00 25.74 -4.75
N HIS A 106 5.35 25.28 -3.56
CA HIS A 106 5.24 26.07 -2.35
C HIS A 106 6.33 27.15 -2.32
N GLU A 107 5.95 28.41 -2.16
CA GLU A 107 6.84 29.59 -2.14
C GLU A 107 8.07 29.44 -1.25
N ALA A 108 7.90 28.88 -0.04
CA ALA A 108 9.01 28.68 0.88
C ALA A 108 10.00 27.61 0.37
N PHE A 109 9.49 26.56 -0.28
CA PHE A 109 10.31 25.50 -0.85
C PHE A 109 11.08 26.02 -2.07
N GLN A 110 10.40 26.72 -2.98
CA GLN A 110 11.02 27.30 -4.19
C GLN A 110 12.13 28.30 -3.86
N LYS A 111 11.98 29.09 -2.80
CA LYS A 111 13.06 30.01 -2.34
C LYS A 111 14.31 29.23 -1.96
N VAL A 112 14.18 28.18 -1.15
CA VAL A 112 15.32 27.35 -0.74
C VAL A 112 15.89 26.60 -1.93
N GLU A 113 15.04 25.99 -2.77
CA GLU A 113 15.47 25.25 -3.96
C GLU A 113 16.25 26.16 -4.94
N SER A 114 15.80 27.39 -5.18
CA SER A 114 16.50 28.33 -6.07
C SER A 114 17.89 28.70 -5.56
N LEU A 115 18.07 28.87 -4.25
CA LEU A 115 19.37 29.12 -3.62
C LEU A 115 20.30 27.92 -3.76
N TRP A 116 19.77 26.71 -3.49
CA TRP A 116 20.52 25.47 -3.62
C TRP A 116 20.93 25.17 -5.06
N ARG A 117 20.02 25.36 -6.03
CA ARG A 117 20.31 25.23 -7.46
C ARG A 117 21.34 26.26 -7.92
N GLY A 118 21.26 27.49 -7.41
CA GLY A 118 22.26 28.53 -7.69
C GLY A 118 23.65 28.18 -7.14
N LEU A 119 23.72 27.64 -5.92
CA LEU A 119 24.97 27.14 -5.33
C LEU A 119 25.52 25.95 -6.11
N GLN A 120 24.67 24.98 -6.45
CA GLN A 120 25.06 23.83 -7.27
C GLN A 120 25.61 24.30 -8.62
N GLN A 121 24.95 25.25 -9.28
CA GLN A 121 25.43 25.82 -10.53
C GLN A 121 26.78 26.54 -10.36
N LEU A 122 27.02 27.22 -9.24
CA LEU A 122 28.32 27.84 -8.96
C LEU A 122 29.42 26.78 -8.80
N VAL A 123 29.12 25.71 -8.07
CA VAL A 123 30.03 24.58 -7.88
C VAL A 123 30.34 23.90 -9.22
N ASP A 124 29.31 23.57 -10.00
CA ASP A 124 29.44 22.89 -11.29
C ASP A 124 30.24 23.71 -12.33
N ASN A 125 30.21 25.05 -12.22
CA ASN A 125 30.95 25.96 -13.11
C ASN A 125 32.33 26.36 -12.59
N THR A 126 32.74 25.90 -11.40
CA THR A 126 34.07 26.20 -10.86
C THR A 126 35.04 25.08 -11.25
N ASP A 127 36.15 25.41 -11.91
CA ASP A 127 37.22 24.44 -12.16
C ASP A 127 38.04 24.26 -10.88
N TYR A 128 38.00 23.05 -10.31
CA TYR A 128 38.67 22.68 -9.06
C TYR A 128 40.07 22.08 -9.25
N ARG A 129 40.62 22.17 -10.46
CA ARG A 129 41.96 21.66 -10.80
C ARG A 129 43.11 22.41 -10.15
#